data_AF-A0A9D1J665-F1
#
_entry.id   AF-A0A9D1J665-F1
#
_cell.length_a   1.000
_cell.length_b   1.000
_cell.length_c   1.000
_cell.angle_alpha   90.00
_cell.angle_beta   90.00
_cell.angle_gamma   90.00
#
_symmetry.space_group_name_H-M   'P 1'
#
loop_
_entity.id
_entity.type
_entity.pdbx_description
1 polymer ?
#
loop_
_entity_poly.entity_id
_entity_poly.type
_entity_poly.pdbx_seq_one_letter_code
_entity_poly.pdbx_strand_id
1 'polypeptide(L)'
;MILSFGISWPLKVYRSYKSRTAKGNSVTFTIFIALGYVCGIISKIILISQGEIEPYNLAFIMYWPNIIFVTADIILYFRNRRLDAIADSKK
;
A
#
# COMPACT_ATOMS: atom_id res chain seq x y z
N MET A 1 -11.16 -6.16 -12.10
CA MET A 1 -10.01 -5.29 -11.79
C MET A 1 -9.87 -5.01 -10.30
N ILE A 2 -10.91 -4.51 -9.61
CA ILE A 2 -10.79 -4.03 -8.22
C ILE A 2 -10.49 -5.17 -7.20
N LEU A 3 -11.12 -6.34 -7.33
CA LEU A 3 -10.84 -7.50 -6.47
C LEU A 3 -9.39 -8.00 -6.59
N SER A 4 -8.90 -8.16 -7.82
CA SER A 4 -7.51 -8.58 -8.08
C SER A 4 -6.51 -7.54 -7.55
N PHE A 5 -6.84 -6.25 -7.66
CA PHE A 5 -6.05 -5.17 -7.08
C PHE A 5 -6.04 -5.26 -5.55
N GLY A 6 -7.20 -5.43 -4.92
CA GLY A 6 -7.33 -5.54 -3.47
C GLY A 6 -6.60 -6.75 -2.89
N ILE A 7 -6.53 -7.88 -3.60
CA ILE A 7 -5.83 -9.10 -3.16
C ILE A 7 -4.31 -9.01 -3.39
N SER A 8 -3.85 -8.20 -4.35
CA SER A 8 -2.42 -8.06 -4.64
C SER A 8 -1.62 -7.46 -3.47
N TRP A 9 -2.22 -6.55 -2.71
CA TRP A 9 -1.61 -5.90 -1.55
C TRP A 9 -1.37 -6.83 -0.35
N PRO A 10 -2.36 -7.59 0.17
CA PRO A 10 -2.14 -8.53 1.26
C PRO A 10 -1.15 -9.63 0.88
N LEU A 11 -1.16 -10.10 -0.38
CA LEU A 11 -0.14 -11.03 -0.90
C LEU A 11 1.27 -10.42 -0.85
N LYS A 12 1.41 -9.15 -1.25
CA LYS A 12 2.69 -8.43 -1.20
C LYS A 12 3.19 -8.28 0.23
N VAL A 13 2.32 -7.82 1.14
CA VAL A 13 2.63 -7.67 2.58
C VAL A 13 3.02 -9.02 3.20
N TYR A 14 2.28 -10.09 2.90
CA TYR A 14 2.59 -11.44 3.38
C TYR A 14 3.96 -11.93 2.89
N ARG A 15 4.26 -11.73 1.59
CA ARG A 15 5.57 -12.09 1.02
C ARG A 15 6.69 -11.27 1.66
N SER A 16 6.50 -9.96 1.83
CA SER A 16 7.44 -9.06 2.50
C SER A 16 7.70 -9.49 3.95
N TYR A 17 6.66 -9.89 4.67
CA TYR A 17 6.79 -10.41 6.03
C TYR A 17 7.55 -11.76 6.08
N LYS A 18 7.25 -12.68 5.17
CA LYS A 18 7.85 -14.02 5.12
C LYS A 18 9.30 -14.02 4.62
N SER A 19 9.64 -13.19 3.64
CA SER A 19 10.98 -13.11 3.07
C SER A 19 11.99 -12.49 4.04
N ARG A 20 11.53 -11.61 4.94
CA ARG A 20 12.36 -10.83 5.90
C ARG A 20 13.52 -10.06 5.24
N THR A 21 13.44 -9.83 3.94
CA THR A 21 14.42 -9.04 3.17
C THR A 21 13.69 -7.96 2.37
N ALA A 22 14.32 -6.80 2.25
CA ALA A 22 13.89 -5.69 1.41
C ALA A 22 14.51 -5.77 -0.01
N LYS A 23 15.45 -6.71 -0.26
CA LYS A 23 16.07 -6.91 -1.58
C LYS A 23 15.00 -7.26 -2.63
N GLY A 24 14.91 -6.45 -3.68
CA GLY A 24 13.95 -6.61 -4.77
C GLY A 24 12.59 -5.93 -4.59
N ASN A 25 12.29 -5.32 -3.43
CA ASN A 25 11.05 -4.57 -3.22
C ASN A 25 11.28 -3.06 -3.46
N SER A 26 10.57 -2.48 -4.43
CA SER A 26 10.66 -1.05 -4.75
C SER A 26 9.77 -0.22 -3.82
N VAL A 27 10.36 0.34 -2.76
CA VAL A 27 9.62 1.21 -1.85
C VAL A 27 9.18 2.50 -2.52
N THR A 28 9.99 3.03 -3.44
CA THR A 28 9.65 4.23 -4.20
C THR A 28 8.35 4.04 -4.97
N PHE A 29 8.18 2.90 -5.65
CA PHE A 29 6.93 2.56 -6.32
C PHE A 29 5.74 2.50 -5.34
N THR A 30 5.96 1.92 -4.16
CA THR A 30 4.93 1.82 -3.11
C THR A 30 4.51 3.20 -2.59
N ILE A 31 5.45 4.13 -2.43
CA ILE A 31 5.19 5.52 -2.05
C ILE A 31 4.40 6.26 -3.14
N PHE A 32 4.78 6.08 -4.42
CA PHE A 32 4.02 6.67 -5.53
C PHE A 32 2.57 6.19 -5.56
N ILE A 33 2.34 4.89 -5.30
CA ILE A 33 0.98 4.37 -5.19
C ILE A 33 0.25 4.95 -3.97
N ALA A 34 0.93 5.10 -2.82
CA ALA A 34 0.34 5.74 -1.65
C ALA A 34 -0.12 7.17 -1.96
N LEU A 35 0.70 7.97 -2.67
CA LEU A 35 0.35 9.31 -3.12
C LEU A 35 -0.85 9.29 -4.08
N GLY A 36 -0.85 8.37 -5.05
CA GLY A 36 -1.98 8.18 -5.95
C GLY A 36 -3.28 7.85 -5.21
N TYR A 37 -3.22 6.99 -4.19
CA TYR A 37 -4.37 6.67 -3.35
C TYR A 37 -4.88 7.89 -2.58
N VAL A 38 -4.00 8.71 -1.98
CA VAL A 38 -4.38 9.95 -1.29
C VAL A 38 -5.06 10.92 -2.25
N CYS A 39 -4.49 11.16 -3.43
CA CYS A 39 -5.11 12.02 -4.45
C CYS A 39 -6.48 11.48 -4.91
N GLY A 40 -6.61 10.16 -5.09
CA GLY A 40 -7.87 9.51 -5.47
C GLY A 40 -8.96 9.65 -4.40
N ILE A 41 -8.59 9.56 -3.12
CA ILE A 41 -9.52 9.80 -2.00
C ILE A 41 -9.95 11.25 -1.98
N ILE A 42 -9.02 12.21 -2.10
CA ILE A 42 -9.35 13.64 -2.11
C ILE A 42 -10.32 13.96 -3.24
N SER A 43 -10.05 13.47 -4.46
CA SER A 43 -10.95 13.65 -5.60
C SER A 43 -12.35 13.07 -5.33
N LYS A 44 -12.43 11.87 -4.75
CA LYS A 44 -13.73 11.27 -4.38
C LYS A 44 -14.46 12.04 -3.28
N ILE A 45 -13.76 12.56 -2.28
CA ILE A 45 -14.35 13.38 -1.22
C ILE A 45 -14.96 14.65 -1.82
N ILE A 46 -14.26 15.31 -2.74
CA ILE A 46 -14.75 16.50 -3.43
C ILE A 46 -16.03 16.16 -4.22
N LEU A 47 -16.03 15.07 -4.99
CA LEU A 47 -17.19 14.64 -5.77
C LEU A 47 -18.39 14.23 -4.90
N ILE A 48 -18.16 13.58 -3.75
CA ILE A 48 -19.20 13.27 -2.76
C ILE A 48 -19.76 14.56 -2.16
N SER A 49 -18.89 15.53 -1.84
CA SER A 49 -19.31 16.84 -1.31
C SER A 49 -20.12 17.66 -2.31
N GLN A 50 -19.96 17.41 -3.60
CA GLN A 50 -20.73 18.04 -4.69
C GLN A 50 -22.03 17.30 -5.00
N GLY A 51 -22.30 16.15 -4.36
CA GLY A 51 -23.51 15.36 -4.57
C GLY A 51 -23.52 14.54 -5.87
N GLU A 52 -22.40 14.50 -6.60
CA GLU A 52 -22.27 13.81 -7.89
C GLU A 52 -22.07 12.29 -7.73
N ILE A 53 -21.59 11.84 -6.57
CA ILE A 53 -21.23 10.44 -6.32
C ILE A 53 -21.76 9.98 -4.97
N GLU A 54 -22.37 8.79 -4.98
CA GLU A 54 -22.85 8.16 -3.75
C GLU A 54 -21.69 7.66 -2.86
N PRO A 55 -21.75 7.89 -1.54
CA PRO A 55 -20.66 7.57 -0.62
C PRO A 55 -20.36 6.06 -0.49
N TYR A 56 -21.29 5.19 -0.90
CA TYR A 56 -21.16 3.73 -0.86
C TYR A 56 -20.62 3.11 -2.15
N ASN A 57 -19.94 3.90 -2.99
CA ASN A 57 -19.26 3.35 -4.15
C ASN A 57 -18.25 2.27 -3.72
N LEU A 58 -18.41 1.06 -4.24
CA LEU A 58 -17.56 -0.10 -3.93
C LEU A 58 -16.07 0.22 -4.07
N ALA A 59 -15.71 1.03 -5.07
CA ALA A 59 -14.34 1.48 -5.25
C ALA A 59 -13.83 2.27 -4.05
N PHE A 60 -14.63 3.19 -3.51
CA PHE A 60 -14.28 4.04 -2.36
C PHE A 60 -14.08 3.22 -1.08
N ILE A 61 -14.97 2.26 -0.82
CA ILE A 61 -14.83 1.35 0.32
C ILE A 61 -13.50 0.57 0.23
N MET A 62 -13.09 0.18 -0.97
CA MET A 62 -11.82 -0.51 -1.22
C MET A 62 -10.56 0.37 -1.04
N TYR A 63 -10.67 1.70 -0.94
CA TYR A 63 -9.49 2.54 -0.64
C TYR A 63 -9.00 2.37 0.80
N TRP A 64 -9.92 2.17 1.76
CA TRP A 64 -9.60 2.02 3.17
C TRP A 64 -8.65 0.84 3.48
N PRO A 65 -8.98 -0.41 3.11
CA PRO A 65 -8.07 -1.53 3.31
C PRO A 65 -6.79 -1.37 2.49
N ASN A 66 -6.86 -0.77 1.29
CA ASN A 66 -5.66 -0.53 0.47
C ASN A 66 -4.66 0.40 1.18
N ILE A 67 -5.10 1.50 1.80
CA ILE A 67 -4.22 2.37 2.58
C ILE A 67 -3.59 1.60 3.74
N ILE A 68 -4.36 0.79 4.47
CA ILE A 68 -3.85 -0.01 5.58
C ILE A 68 -2.73 -0.95 5.10
N PHE A 69 -2.94 -1.66 3.99
CA PHE A 69 -1.92 -2.57 3.45
C PHE A 69 -0.70 -1.84 2.88
N VAL A 70 -0.90 -0.70 2.20
CA VAL A 70 0.20 0.14 1.68
C VAL A 70 1.07 0.64 2.83
N THR A 71 0.46 1.16 3.89
CA THR A 71 1.17 1.63 5.09
C THR A 71 1.89 0.48 5.79
N ALA A 72 1.25 -0.68 5.93
CA ALA A 72 1.88 -1.87 6.49
C ALA A 72 3.10 -2.32 5.67
N ASP A 73 3.03 -2.29 4.34
CA ASP A 73 4.14 -2.64 3.45
C ASP A 73 5.33 -1.67 3.61
N ILE A 74 5.06 -0.37 3.75
CA ILE A 74 6.11 0.64 4.00
C ILE A 74 6.80 0.39 5.33
N ILE A 75 6.04 0.12 6.40
CA ILE A 75 6.60 -0.19 7.73
C ILE A 75 7.45 -1.46 7.66
N LEU A 76 6.94 -2.51 7.00
CA LEU A 76 7.66 -3.77 6.81
C LEU A 76 8.93 -3.59 5.99
N TYR A 77 8.93 -2.72 4.97
CA TYR A 77 10.11 -2.40 4.21
C TYR A 77 11.21 -1.79 5.10
N PHE A 78 10.88 -0.80 5.93
CA PHE A 78 11.87 -0.21 6.84
C PHE A 78 12.40 -1.24 7.84
N ARG A 79 11.54 -2.13 8.35
CA ARG A 79 11.96 -3.24 9.21
C ARG A 79 12.92 -4.18 8.50
N ASN A 80 12.56 -4.65 7.31
CA ASN A 80 13.37 -5.59 6.55
C ASN A 80 14.68 -4.96 6.05
N ARG A 81 14.68 -3.67 5.73
CA ARG A 81 15.90 -2.92 5.37
C ARG A 81 16.91 -2.88 6.52
N ARG A 82 16.43 -2.76 7.77
CA ARG A 82 17.29 -2.86 8.96
C ARG A 82 17.86 -4.28 9.13
N LEU A 83 17.04 -5.32 8.90
CA LEU A 83 17.48 -6.71 8.96
C LEU A 83 18.55 -7.02 7.90
N ASP A 84 18.35 -6.55 6.67
CA ASP A 84 19.34 -6.70 5.59
C ASP A 84 20.65 -5.98 5.92
N ALA A 85 20.61 -4.77 6.48
CA ALA A 85 21.81 -4.03 6.87
C ALA A 85 22.63 -4.75 7.96
N ILE A 86 21.95 -5.36 8.94
CA ILE A 86 22.60 -6.18 9.98
C ILE A 86 23.22 -7.43 9.36
N ALA A 87 22.52 -8.10 8.44
CA ALA A 87 23.03 -9.28 7.77
C ALA A 87 24.26 -8.99 6.90
N ASP A 88 24.25 -7.87 6.16
CA ASP A 88 25.38 -7.45 5.32
C ASP A 88 26.58 -6.98 6.18
N SER A 89 26.36 -6.44 7.39
CA SER A 89 27.46 -6.08 8.33
C SER A 89 28.17 -7.27 9.00
N LYS A 90 27.54 -8.45 8.99
CA LYS A 90 28.11 -9.70 9.55
C LYS A 90 28.91 -10.49 8.51
N LYS A 91 28.97 -10.01 7.28
CA LYS A 91 29.62 -10.66 6.15
C LYS A 91 30.95 -9.98 5.84
#